data_AF-A0A5R8N3N3-F1
#
_entry.id   AF-A0A5R8N3N3-F1
#
_cell.length_a   1.000
_cell.length_b   1.000
_cell.length_c   1.000
_cell.angle_alpha   90.00
_cell.angle_beta   90.00
_cell.angle_gamma   90.00
#
_symmetry.space_group_name_H-M   'P 1'
#
loop_
_entity.id
_entity.type
_entity.pdbx_description
1 polymer ?
#
loop_
_entity_poly.entity_id
_entity_poly.type
_entity_poly.pdbx_seq_one_letter_code
_entity_poly.pdbx_strand_id
1 'polypeptide(L)'
;MSTPTQKRAYASPVDHTAYGHYGPGRLHLSPDWNRPVYPFQSRITADGPSSFRAEPGRYHLCVAWVCPYAHRAAVVRKLKGLEDVVSLSYVDDERDGRGWAFRERGGPDPVNGFTLLEQAYDATEKGYGGHISVPVLWDRRTGTIVGYNFPDITIDLATQFEQWADTSIDLYPDTLRPEIDKLNGWIYYDVNTGVSRVARATTEDNRERYNRCHLASERELSDFHYLWPYARDLHQRPAFRETTKGRPATWDAPHGRGR
;
A
#
# COMPACT_ATOMS: atom_id res chain seq x y z
N MET A 1 14.58 32.92 12.24
CA MET A 1 15.12 31.81 13.06
C MET A 1 15.24 30.61 12.13
N SER A 2 16.45 30.23 11.75
CA SER A 2 16.67 29.09 10.85
C SER A 2 16.44 27.80 11.63
N THR A 3 15.41 27.04 11.25
CA THR A 3 15.17 25.69 11.78
C THR A 3 16.44 24.86 11.57
N PRO A 4 16.97 24.16 12.59
CA PRO A 4 18.13 23.29 12.41
C PRO A 4 17.80 22.27 11.31
N THR A 5 18.61 22.21 10.26
CA THR A 5 18.45 21.21 9.21
C THR A 5 18.74 19.85 9.83
N GLN A 6 17.68 19.14 10.24
CA GLN A 6 17.80 17.79 10.77
C GLN A 6 18.55 16.95 9.72
N LYS A 7 19.70 16.39 10.11
CA LYS A 7 20.58 15.65 9.22
C LYS A 7 19.75 14.48 8.65
N ARG A 8 19.52 14.49 7.34
CA ARG A 8 18.77 13.44 6.63
C ARG A 8 19.43 12.10 6.95
N ALA A 9 18.70 11.22 7.63
CA ALA A 9 19.18 9.90 8.01
C ALA A 9 18.65 8.88 7.00
N TYR A 10 19.53 8.00 6.54
CA TYR A 10 19.19 6.88 5.67
C TYR A 10 19.64 5.59 6.33
N ALA A 11 18.92 4.50 6.08
CA ALA A 11 19.45 3.17 6.34
C ALA A 11 20.60 2.87 5.38
N SER A 12 21.55 2.05 5.83
CA SER A 12 22.59 1.50 4.95
C SER A 12 21.97 0.67 3.82
N PRO A 13 22.69 0.47 2.69
CA PRO A 13 22.25 -0.40 1.60
C PRO A 13 21.78 -1.78 2.07
N VAL A 14 20.99 -2.45 1.23
CA VAL A 14 20.54 -3.82 1.45
C VAL A 14 21.76 -4.74 1.62
N ASP A 15 21.75 -5.55 2.67
CA ASP A 15 22.80 -6.53 2.93
C ASP A 15 22.19 -7.84 3.44
N HIS A 16 21.97 -8.77 2.51
CA HIS A 16 21.44 -10.10 2.83
C HIS A 16 22.44 -10.98 3.58
N THR A 17 23.74 -10.72 3.46
CA THR A 17 24.76 -11.48 4.17
C THR A 17 24.78 -11.11 5.65
N ALA A 18 24.67 -9.82 5.97
CA ALA A 18 24.66 -9.34 7.36
C ALA A 18 23.30 -9.52 8.05
N TYR A 19 22.19 -9.30 7.32
CA TYR A 19 20.85 -9.24 7.93
C TYR A 19 19.91 -10.36 7.49
N GLY A 20 20.30 -11.20 6.52
CA GLY A 20 19.43 -12.25 5.98
C GLY A 20 18.31 -11.72 5.08
N HIS A 21 17.33 -12.58 4.82
CA HIS A 21 16.11 -12.21 4.08
C HIS A 21 14.97 -11.89 5.04
N TYR A 22 14.15 -10.91 4.70
CA TYR A 22 12.91 -10.65 5.44
C TYR A 22 12.00 -11.88 5.36
N GLY A 23 11.52 -12.38 6.49
CA GLY A 23 10.94 -13.73 6.53
C GLY A 23 10.02 -14.05 7.71
N PRO A 24 9.56 -15.31 7.78
CA PRO A 24 8.42 -15.75 8.60
C PRO A 24 8.60 -15.58 10.11
N GLY A 25 9.82 -15.39 10.62
CA GLY A 25 10.07 -15.07 12.04
C GLY A 25 9.42 -13.77 12.52
N ARG A 26 8.86 -12.96 11.62
CA ARG A 26 8.13 -11.71 11.91
C ARG A 26 6.65 -11.77 11.48
N LEU A 27 6.11 -12.95 11.18
CA LEU A 27 4.75 -13.12 10.68
C LEU A 27 3.88 -13.82 11.75
N HIS A 28 3.11 -13.05 12.51
CA HIS A 28 1.99 -13.59 13.28
C HIS A 28 0.78 -13.73 12.36
N LEU A 29 0.41 -14.96 12.03
CA LEU A 29 -0.60 -15.26 11.03
C LEU A 29 -1.95 -15.60 11.67
N SER A 30 -3.05 -15.17 11.04
CA SER A 30 -4.41 -15.51 11.48
C SER A 30 -4.69 -17.01 11.25
N PRO A 31 -5.50 -17.65 12.13
CA PRO A 31 -5.77 -19.09 12.04
C PRO A 31 -6.43 -19.53 10.73
N ASP A 32 -7.36 -18.73 10.20
CA ASP A 32 -8.24 -19.16 9.11
C ASP A 32 -7.67 -18.92 7.70
N TRP A 33 -6.71 -18.00 7.59
CA TRP A 33 -6.32 -17.45 6.28
C TRP A 33 -4.82 -17.22 6.11
N ASN A 34 -4.02 -17.57 7.12
CA ASN A 34 -2.58 -17.42 7.11
C ASN A 34 -2.10 -16.00 6.72
N ARG A 35 -2.84 -14.97 7.16
CA ARG A 35 -2.55 -13.55 6.88
C ARG A 35 -1.98 -12.89 8.14
N PRO A 36 -1.04 -11.93 8.02
CA PRO A 36 -0.61 -11.14 9.17
C PRO A 36 -1.80 -10.54 9.92
N VAL A 37 -1.80 -10.65 11.24
CA VAL A 37 -2.77 -9.95 12.10
C VAL A 37 -2.44 -8.46 12.08
N TYR A 38 -3.47 -7.62 11.97
CA TYR A 38 -3.37 -6.16 11.98
C TYR A 38 -3.84 -5.62 13.34
N PRO A 39 -3.01 -5.52 14.40
CA PRO A 39 -3.41 -4.93 15.68
C PRO A 39 -3.78 -3.44 15.61
N PHE A 40 -3.18 -2.67 14.69
CA PHE A 40 -3.47 -1.24 14.56
C PHE A 40 -4.51 -1.03 13.45
N GLN A 41 -5.76 -0.79 13.86
CA GLN A 41 -6.92 -0.60 12.99
C GLN A 41 -7.78 0.60 13.42
N SER A 42 -7.17 1.62 14.00
CA SER A 42 -7.92 2.84 14.32
C SER A 42 -8.36 3.54 13.02
N ARG A 43 -9.46 4.28 13.10
CA ARG A 43 -10.07 4.98 11.97
C ARG A 43 -9.94 6.48 12.13
N ILE A 44 -9.72 7.17 11.02
CA ILE A 44 -9.87 8.62 10.95
C ILE A 44 -11.36 8.94 10.88
N THR A 45 -11.80 9.99 11.57
CA THR A 45 -13.15 10.53 11.39
C THR A 45 -13.10 12.03 11.11
N ALA A 46 -14.00 12.51 10.24
CA ALA A 46 -14.18 13.95 10.02
C ALA A 46 -14.69 14.64 11.29
N ASP A 47 -15.70 14.02 11.92
CA ASP A 47 -16.41 14.56 13.09
C ASP A 47 -16.40 13.58 14.28
N GLY A 48 -16.87 14.06 15.43
CA GLY A 48 -17.11 13.25 16.63
C GLY A 48 -15.91 13.04 17.54
N PRO A 49 -16.09 12.32 18.66
CA PRO A 49 -15.03 12.02 19.61
C PRO A 49 -14.17 10.85 19.11
N SER A 50 -13.31 11.10 18.12
CA SER A 50 -12.23 10.19 17.73
C SER A 50 -10.89 10.75 18.17
N SER A 51 -9.98 9.86 18.59
CA SER A 51 -8.58 10.20 18.84
C SER A 51 -7.86 10.66 17.57
N PHE A 52 -8.35 10.27 16.39
CA PHE A 52 -7.77 10.57 15.07
C PHE A 52 -8.78 11.33 14.21
N ARG A 53 -8.72 12.66 14.26
CA ARG A 53 -9.57 13.55 13.44
C ARG A 53 -8.91 13.91 12.13
N ALA A 54 -9.68 13.98 11.05
CA ALA A 54 -9.17 14.44 9.75
C ALA A 54 -8.69 15.89 9.86
N GLU A 55 -7.39 16.13 9.65
CA GLU A 55 -6.76 17.44 9.81
C GLU A 55 -5.57 17.57 8.82
N PRO A 56 -5.43 18.69 8.09
CA PRO A 56 -4.32 18.92 7.18
C PRO A 56 -2.99 18.91 7.89
N GLY A 57 -2.01 18.26 7.27
CA GLY A 57 -0.65 18.18 7.79
C GLY A 57 -0.48 17.26 9.00
N ARG A 58 -1.55 16.66 9.55
CA ARG A 58 -1.46 15.75 10.71
C ARG A 58 -0.93 14.37 10.34
N TYR A 59 -1.31 13.85 9.17
CA TYR A 59 -1.04 12.47 8.80
C TYR A 59 0.10 12.33 7.79
N HIS A 60 0.81 11.21 7.90
CA HIS A 60 1.86 10.81 6.97
C HIS A 60 1.64 9.38 6.50
N LEU A 61 1.71 9.14 5.20
CA LEU A 61 1.51 7.84 4.59
C LEU A 61 2.86 7.27 4.12
N CYS A 62 3.28 6.14 4.67
CA CYS A 62 4.45 5.40 4.19
C CYS A 62 4.01 4.29 3.23
N VAL A 63 4.51 4.30 2.01
CA VAL A 63 4.17 3.35 0.94
C VAL A 63 5.42 2.78 0.27
N ALA A 64 5.28 1.74 -0.56
CA ALA A 64 6.34 1.23 -1.43
C ALA A 64 5.82 1.14 -2.87
N TRP A 65 6.67 1.39 -3.87
CA TRP A 65 6.25 1.33 -5.28
C TRP A 65 5.84 -0.08 -5.69
N VAL A 66 6.52 -1.09 -5.15
CA VAL A 66 6.26 -2.50 -5.44
C VAL A 66 5.03 -3.08 -4.76
N CYS A 67 4.42 -2.37 -3.79
CA CYS A 67 3.30 -2.92 -3.02
C CYS A 67 1.94 -2.49 -3.62
N PRO A 68 1.15 -3.41 -4.21
CA PRO A 68 -0.13 -3.06 -4.82
C PRO A 68 -1.17 -2.60 -3.79
N TYR A 69 -1.05 -2.99 -2.52
CA TYR A 69 -1.93 -2.53 -1.46
C TYR A 69 -1.62 -1.08 -1.04
N ALA A 70 -0.34 -0.73 -0.96
CA ALA A 70 0.09 0.63 -0.65
C ALA A 70 -0.16 1.58 -1.82
N HIS A 71 -0.03 1.09 -3.06
CA HIS A 71 -0.34 1.83 -4.27
C HIS A 71 -1.78 2.36 -4.29
N ARG A 72 -2.76 1.58 -3.80
CA ARG A 72 -4.16 2.04 -3.68
C ARG A 72 -4.29 3.31 -2.86
N ALA A 73 -3.64 3.36 -1.70
CA ALA A 73 -3.68 4.54 -0.83
C ALA A 73 -3.03 5.77 -1.51
N ALA A 74 -1.92 5.57 -2.24
CA ALA A 74 -1.30 6.64 -3.03
C ALA A 74 -2.20 7.14 -4.17
N VAL A 75 -2.90 6.25 -4.88
CA VAL A 75 -3.87 6.60 -5.93
C VAL A 75 -5.05 7.36 -5.34
N VAL A 76 -5.67 6.86 -4.26
CA VAL A 76 -6.82 7.54 -3.62
C VAL A 76 -6.43 8.93 -3.14
N ARG A 77 -5.27 9.06 -2.46
CA ARG A 77 -4.74 10.37 -2.04
C ARG A 77 -4.67 11.36 -3.21
N LYS A 78 -4.19 10.90 -4.37
CA LYS A 78 -4.04 11.74 -5.55
C LYS A 78 -5.36 12.02 -6.28
N LEU A 79 -6.25 11.03 -6.38
CA LEU A 79 -7.59 11.22 -6.93
C LEU A 79 -8.38 12.26 -6.13
N LYS A 80 -8.25 12.25 -4.80
CA LYS A 80 -8.94 13.19 -3.92
C LYS A 80 -8.21 14.52 -3.73
N GLY A 81 -7.10 14.77 -4.43
CA GLY A 81 -6.36 16.04 -4.32
C GLY A 81 -5.73 16.29 -2.94
N LEU A 82 -5.43 15.22 -2.18
CA LEU A 82 -4.99 15.31 -0.79
C LEU A 82 -3.46 15.48 -0.66
N GLU A 83 -2.77 15.87 -1.73
CA GLU A 83 -1.30 15.91 -1.71
C GLU A 83 -0.72 16.87 -0.67
N ASP A 84 -1.38 18.01 -0.45
CA ASP A 84 -0.99 19.01 0.56
C ASP A 84 -1.60 18.74 1.94
N VAL A 85 -2.50 17.76 2.05
CA VAL A 85 -3.27 17.44 3.27
C VAL A 85 -2.63 16.27 4.02
N VAL A 86 -2.34 15.19 3.31
CA VAL A 86 -1.68 13.99 3.84
C VAL A 86 -0.33 13.87 3.15
N SER A 87 0.75 13.92 3.91
CA SER A 87 2.10 13.78 3.35
C SER A 87 2.40 12.31 3.02
N LEU A 88 3.34 12.04 2.10
CA LEU A 88 3.66 10.67 1.66
C LEU A 88 5.17 10.47 1.51
N SER A 89 5.67 9.32 1.96
CA SER A 89 7.05 8.85 1.69
C SER A 89 7.05 7.47 1.07
N TYR A 90 8.03 7.22 0.20
CA TYR A 90 8.30 5.89 -0.35
C TYR A 90 9.45 5.24 0.41
N VAL A 91 9.21 4.06 1.00
CA VAL A 91 10.29 3.18 1.45
C VAL A 91 10.94 2.51 0.26
N ASP A 92 12.14 1.99 0.50
CA ASP A 92 12.90 1.28 -0.49
C ASP A 92 12.24 -0.04 -0.92
N ASP A 93 12.23 -0.31 -2.23
CA ASP A 93 11.58 -1.47 -2.83
C ASP A 93 12.31 -2.79 -2.51
N GLU A 94 13.61 -2.72 -2.21
CA GLU A 94 14.42 -3.88 -1.79
C GLU A 94 14.54 -3.99 -0.27
N ARG A 95 14.51 -5.23 0.21
CA ARG A 95 14.45 -5.55 1.64
C ARG A 95 15.42 -6.68 1.97
N ASP A 96 16.28 -6.44 2.96
CA ASP A 96 16.93 -7.52 3.72
C ASP A 96 16.14 -7.83 4.99
N GLY A 97 16.70 -8.60 5.93
CA GLY A 97 16.02 -8.98 7.17
C GLY A 97 15.55 -7.82 8.05
N ARG A 98 16.05 -6.59 7.84
CA ARG A 98 15.58 -5.38 8.53
C ARG A 98 14.23 -4.88 8.01
N GLY A 99 13.76 -5.40 6.87
CA GLY A 99 12.47 -5.07 6.31
C GLY A 99 12.45 -3.77 5.50
N TRP A 100 11.36 -3.01 5.62
CA TRP A 100 11.16 -1.75 4.89
C TRP A 100 12.04 -0.65 5.46
N ALA A 101 12.75 0.07 4.59
CA ALA A 101 13.75 1.05 5.00
C ALA A 101 13.70 2.33 4.17
N PHE A 102 14.08 3.45 4.76
CA PHE A 102 14.28 4.72 4.08
C PHE A 102 15.74 4.80 3.64
N ARG A 103 16.00 4.54 2.36
CA ARG A 103 17.33 4.58 1.73
C ARG A 103 17.40 5.67 0.69
N GLU A 104 18.62 6.01 0.25
CA GLU A 104 18.85 7.10 -0.72
C GLU A 104 17.98 6.97 -1.98
N ARG A 105 17.73 5.74 -2.47
CA ARG A 105 16.87 5.47 -3.62
C ARG A 105 15.40 5.89 -3.44
N GLY A 106 14.86 5.76 -2.22
CA GLY A 106 13.47 6.10 -1.88
C GLY A 106 13.32 7.50 -1.27
N GLY A 107 14.41 8.05 -0.73
CA GLY A 107 14.40 9.27 0.07
C GLY A 107 14.36 8.98 1.58
N PRO A 108 14.68 9.99 2.41
CA PRO A 108 14.65 9.85 3.86
C PRO A 108 13.20 9.97 4.33
N ASP A 109 12.91 9.53 5.56
CA ASP A 109 11.68 9.94 6.25
C ASP A 109 11.80 11.42 6.67
N PRO A 110 11.00 12.34 6.10
CA PRO A 110 11.07 13.76 6.44
C PRO A 110 10.30 14.10 7.73
N VAL A 111 9.55 13.15 8.29
CA VAL A 111 8.65 13.40 9.43
C VAL A 111 9.34 13.08 10.74
N ASN A 112 9.89 11.88 10.88
CA ASN A 112 10.48 11.41 12.14
C ASN A 112 12.00 11.19 12.03
N GLY A 113 12.54 11.17 10.81
CA GLY A 113 13.93 10.78 10.55
C GLY A 113 14.18 9.29 10.75
N PHE A 114 13.14 8.45 10.63
CA PHE A 114 13.32 7.01 10.66
C PHE A 114 14.17 6.53 9.49
N THR A 115 15.02 5.54 9.76
CA THR A 115 15.80 4.81 8.76
C THR A 115 15.16 3.47 8.41
N LEU A 116 14.41 2.87 9.35
CA LEU A 116 13.66 1.64 9.18
C LEU A 116 12.19 1.87 9.56
N LEU A 117 11.25 1.32 8.79
CA LEU A 117 9.82 1.45 9.10
C LEU A 117 9.43 0.75 10.41
N GLU A 118 10.21 -0.25 10.82
CA GLU A 118 10.07 -0.91 12.14
C GLU A 118 10.09 0.10 13.30
N GLN A 119 10.79 1.23 13.16
CA GLN A 119 10.86 2.27 14.19
C GLN A 119 9.50 2.94 14.44
N ALA A 120 8.64 3.05 13.42
CA ALA A 120 7.27 3.54 13.60
C ALA A 120 6.42 2.55 14.40
N TYR A 121 6.63 1.24 14.19
CA TYR A 121 5.95 0.19 14.94
C TYR A 121 6.43 0.16 16.39
N ASP A 122 7.75 0.23 16.63
CA ASP A 122 8.32 0.28 17.98
C ASP A 122 7.90 1.54 18.76
N ALA A 123 7.78 2.68 18.07
CA ALA A 123 7.26 3.92 18.66
C ALA A 123 5.77 3.82 19.05
N THR A 124 5.00 2.98 18.35
CA THR A 124 3.58 2.74 18.66
C THR A 124 3.41 1.71 19.77
N GLU A 125 4.19 0.62 19.69
CA GLU A 125 4.21 -0.46 20.66
C GLU A 125 5.65 -0.95 20.82
N LYS A 126 6.25 -0.65 21.97
CA LYS A 126 7.65 -0.98 22.23
C LYS A 126 7.89 -2.49 22.15
N GLY A 127 8.85 -2.91 21.34
CA GLY A 127 9.17 -4.31 21.12
C GLY A 127 8.20 -5.04 20.19
N TYR A 128 7.45 -4.32 19.35
CA TYR A 128 6.51 -4.90 18.40
C TYR A 128 7.14 -6.05 17.58
N GLY A 129 6.71 -7.28 17.85
CA GLY A 129 7.25 -8.49 17.22
C GLY A 129 6.56 -8.89 15.90
N GLY A 130 5.55 -8.13 15.47
CA GLY A 130 4.70 -8.50 14.36
C GLY A 130 5.17 -8.07 12.98
N HIS A 131 4.26 -8.18 12.02
CA HIS A 131 4.56 -7.94 10.63
C HIS A 131 4.67 -6.44 10.33
N ILE A 132 5.85 -6.03 9.85
CA ILE A 132 6.10 -4.68 9.36
C ILE A 132 5.64 -4.60 7.91
N SER A 133 4.51 -3.91 7.69
CA SER A 133 3.82 -3.85 6.41
C SER A 133 3.82 -2.43 5.82
N VAL A 134 3.44 -2.31 4.56
CA VAL A 134 2.99 -1.05 3.94
C VAL A 134 1.63 -1.31 3.29
N PRO A 135 0.71 -0.32 3.23
CA PRO A 135 0.87 1.07 3.68
C PRO A 135 0.83 1.21 5.21
N VAL A 136 1.46 2.27 5.74
CA VAL A 136 1.33 2.70 7.13
C VAL A 136 0.81 4.13 7.18
N LEU A 137 -0.27 4.35 7.91
CA LEU A 137 -0.80 5.68 8.21
C LEU A 137 -0.32 6.12 9.60
N TRP A 138 0.57 7.10 9.61
CA TRP A 138 1.21 7.66 10.80
C TRP A 138 0.53 8.95 11.24
N ASP A 139 0.24 9.08 12.52
CA ASP A 139 -0.21 10.34 13.13
C ASP A 139 0.98 11.10 13.73
N ARG A 140 1.26 12.27 13.17
CA ARG A 140 2.35 13.14 13.61
C ARG A 140 2.09 13.79 14.96
N ARG A 141 0.82 13.88 15.39
CA ARG A 141 0.48 14.50 16.68
C ARG A 141 0.73 13.56 17.84
N THR A 142 0.29 12.31 17.73
CA THR A 142 0.48 11.30 18.78
C THR A 142 1.82 10.59 18.67
N GLY A 143 2.47 10.63 17.49
CA GLY A 143 3.69 9.87 17.25
C GLY A 143 3.42 8.37 17.23
N THR A 144 2.29 7.95 16.66
CA THR A 144 1.86 6.55 16.61
C THR A 144 1.24 6.19 15.26
N ILE A 145 1.21 4.89 14.94
CA ILE A 145 0.48 4.35 13.80
C ILE A 145 -1.02 4.41 14.10
N VAL A 146 -1.78 5.02 13.18
CA VAL A 146 -3.26 4.97 13.19
C VAL A 146 -3.71 3.58 12.77
N GLY A 147 -3.17 3.11 11.64
CA GLY A 147 -3.40 1.77 11.15
C GLY A 147 -2.54 1.44 9.94
N TYR A 148 -2.57 0.17 9.57
CA TYR A 148 -1.91 -0.35 8.37
C TYR A 148 -2.80 -1.34 7.60
N ASN A 149 -4.11 -1.33 7.89
CA ASN A 149 -5.11 -2.03 7.11
C ASN A 149 -5.48 -1.20 5.87
N PHE A 150 -4.96 -1.59 4.70
CA PHE A 150 -5.12 -0.82 3.47
C PHE A 150 -6.59 -0.48 3.09
N PRO A 151 -7.61 -1.34 3.27
CA PRO A 151 -8.99 -1.00 2.93
C PRO A 151 -9.49 0.18 3.76
N ASP A 152 -9.29 0.14 5.09
CA ASP A 152 -9.69 1.21 5.99
C ASP A 152 -8.99 2.53 5.61
N ILE A 153 -7.68 2.49 5.38
CA ILE A 153 -6.91 3.68 4.97
C ILE A 153 -7.47 4.27 3.68
N THR A 154 -7.78 3.45 2.68
CA THR A 154 -8.33 3.96 1.41
C THR A 154 -9.72 4.57 1.57
N ILE A 155 -10.58 3.98 2.40
CA ILE A 155 -11.92 4.52 2.66
C ILE A 155 -11.84 5.80 3.50
N ASP A 156 -10.95 5.86 4.49
CA ASP A 156 -10.77 7.03 5.33
C ASP A 156 -10.24 8.22 4.51
N LEU A 157 -9.23 7.99 3.65
CA LEU A 157 -8.76 9.02 2.71
C LEU A 157 -9.85 9.46 1.74
N ALA A 158 -10.69 8.52 1.28
CA ALA A 158 -11.74 8.80 0.31
C ALA A 158 -12.95 9.56 0.88
N THR A 159 -13.19 9.53 2.19
CA THR A 159 -14.46 9.99 2.77
C THR A 159 -14.33 10.94 3.97
N GLN A 160 -13.20 10.93 4.68
CA GLN A 160 -13.08 11.65 5.96
C GLN A 160 -12.39 13.01 5.80
N PHE A 161 -11.77 13.27 4.64
CA PHE A 161 -11.05 14.51 4.36
C PHE A 161 -11.78 15.44 3.38
N GLU A 162 -13.10 15.26 3.18
CA GLU A 162 -13.89 16.00 2.17
C GLU A 162 -13.74 17.52 2.26
N GLN A 163 -13.51 18.08 3.46
CA GLN A 163 -13.27 19.52 3.64
C GLN A 163 -12.07 20.06 2.84
N TRP A 164 -11.08 19.22 2.53
CA TRP A 164 -9.86 19.58 1.79
C TRP A 164 -9.65 18.74 0.53
N ALA A 165 -10.62 17.92 0.15
CA ALA A 165 -10.53 17.03 -0.98
C ALA A 165 -11.22 17.60 -2.23
N ASP A 166 -10.93 17.00 -3.39
CA ASP A 166 -11.78 17.13 -4.57
C ASP A 166 -13.10 16.37 -4.34
N THR A 167 -14.18 17.11 -4.09
CA THR A 167 -15.51 16.57 -3.83
C THR A 167 -16.29 16.23 -5.10
N SER A 168 -15.75 16.53 -6.29
CA SER A 168 -16.35 16.08 -7.56
C SER A 168 -16.16 14.58 -7.82
N ILE A 169 -15.26 13.95 -7.06
CA ILE A 169 -14.95 12.53 -7.14
C ILE A 169 -15.43 11.83 -5.86
N ASP A 170 -16.51 11.07 -5.97
CA ASP A 170 -16.97 10.16 -4.92
C ASP A 170 -16.54 8.72 -5.25
N LEU A 171 -15.55 8.22 -4.51
CA LEU A 171 -15.00 6.87 -4.70
C LEU A 171 -15.79 5.80 -3.94
N TYR A 172 -16.71 6.20 -3.04
CA TYR A 172 -17.46 5.28 -2.20
C TYR A 172 -18.89 5.78 -1.88
N PRO A 173 -19.69 6.06 -2.93
CA PRO A 173 -21.02 6.66 -2.78
C PRO A 173 -21.99 5.71 -2.08
N ASP A 174 -22.80 6.25 -1.17
CA ASP A 174 -23.70 5.50 -0.29
C ASP A 174 -24.55 4.46 -1.04
N THR A 175 -25.10 4.81 -2.21
CA THR A 175 -25.98 3.94 -2.99
C THR A 175 -25.28 2.74 -3.63
N LEU A 176 -23.96 2.81 -3.85
CA LEU A 176 -23.19 1.75 -4.49
C LEU A 176 -22.34 0.95 -3.50
N ARG A 177 -22.24 1.36 -2.23
CA ARG A 177 -21.43 0.66 -1.21
C ARG A 177 -21.67 -0.86 -1.15
N PRO A 178 -22.93 -1.36 -1.14
CA PRO A 178 -23.16 -2.80 -1.08
C PRO A 178 -22.58 -3.56 -2.28
N GLU A 179 -22.64 -2.96 -3.48
CA GLU A 179 -22.11 -3.56 -4.69
C GLU A 179 -20.57 -3.46 -4.73
N ILE A 180 -20.02 -2.31 -4.34
CA ILE A 180 -18.58 -2.10 -4.22
C ILE A 180 -17.98 -3.10 -3.22
N ASP A 181 -18.58 -3.27 -2.05
CA ASP A 181 -18.10 -4.21 -1.02
C ASP A 181 -18.15 -5.65 -1.49
N LYS A 182 -19.24 -6.03 -2.18
CA LYS A 182 -19.37 -7.36 -2.77
C LYS A 182 -18.28 -7.62 -3.82
N LEU A 183 -18.05 -6.68 -4.72
CA LEU A 183 -17.00 -6.79 -5.74
C LEU A 183 -15.61 -6.79 -5.11
N ASN A 184 -15.36 -5.93 -4.12
CA ASN A 184 -14.09 -5.88 -3.38
C ASN A 184 -13.78 -7.22 -2.72
N GLY A 185 -14.76 -7.86 -2.08
CA GLY A 185 -14.58 -9.17 -1.47
C GLY A 185 -14.15 -10.24 -2.48
N TRP A 186 -14.85 -10.31 -3.61
CA TRP A 186 -14.54 -11.25 -4.70
C TRP A 186 -13.18 -10.96 -5.34
N ILE A 187 -12.92 -9.72 -5.78
CA ILE A 187 -11.66 -9.32 -6.41
C ILE A 187 -10.48 -9.53 -5.46
N TYR A 188 -10.64 -9.22 -4.16
CA TYR A 188 -9.58 -9.42 -3.19
C TYR A 188 -9.21 -10.89 -3.04
N TYR A 189 -10.21 -11.76 -2.84
CA TYR A 189 -10.01 -13.19 -2.60
C TYR A 189 -9.50 -13.90 -3.87
N ASP A 190 -10.14 -13.67 -5.01
CA ASP A 190 -9.90 -14.46 -6.22
C ASP A 190 -8.81 -13.89 -7.12
N VAL A 191 -8.57 -12.58 -7.08
CA VAL A 191 -7.61 -11.90 -7.99
C VAL A 191 -6.40 -11.39 -7.21
N ASN A 192 -6.59 -10.44 -6.28
CA ASN A 192 -5.46 -9.73 -5.66
C ASN A 192 -4.58 -10.65 -4.80
N THR A 193 -5.21 -11.52 -4.02
CA THR A 193 -4.47 -12.49 -3.20
C THR A 193 -4.24 -13.81 -3.94
N GLY A 194 -5.10 -14.15 -4.91
CA GLY A 194 -4.95 -15.32 -5.77
C GLY A 194 -3.59 -15.40 -6.46
N VAL A 195 -3.16 -14.30 -7.10
CA VAL A 195 -1.83 -14.23 -7.74
C VAL A 195 -0.69 -14.41 -6.74
N SER A 196 -0.84 -13.88 -5.51
CA SER A 196 0.16 -14.04 -4.45
C SER A 196 0.24 -15.47 -3.95
N ARG A 197 -0.88 -16.21 -3.91
CA ARG A 197 -0.91 -17.63 -3.55
C ARG A 197 -0.20 -18.48 -4.58
N VAL A 198 -0.43 -18.22 -5.87
CA VAL A 198 0.28 -18.90 -6.96
C VAL A 198 1.79 -18.64 -6.88
N ALA A 199 2.20 -17.37 -6.73
CA ALA A 199 3.61 -16.99 -6.70
C ALA A 199 4.37 -17.50 -5.46
N ARG A 200 3.67 -17.71 -4.33
CA ARG A 200 4.26 -18.16 -3.05
C ARG A 200 4.06 -19.64 -2.78
N ALA A 201 3.47 -20.39 -3.73
CA ALA A 201 3.32 -21.83 -3.60
C ALA A 201 4.70 -22.49 -3.50
N THR A 202 4.90 -23.28 -2.45
CA THR A 202 6.16 -23.99 -2.19
C THR A 202 6.22 -25.37 -2.84
N THR A 203 5.10 -25.82 -3.43
CA THR A 203 5.01 -27.10 -4.16
C THR A 203 4.30 -26.90 -5.49
N GLU A 204 4.63 -27.75 -6.46
CA GLU A 204 4.01 -27.74 -7.78
C GLU A 204 2.51 -28.00 -7.72
N ASP A 205 2.07 -28.96 -6.92
CA ASP A 205 0.64 -29.28 -6.75
C ASP A 205 -0.16 -28.10 -6.17
N ASN A 206 0.39 -27.38 -5.18
CA ASN A 206 -0.24 -26.16 -4.68
C ASN A 206 -0.24 -25.05 -5.73
N ARG A 207 0.84 -24.90 -6.50
CA ARG A 207 0.94 -23.91 -7.57
C ARG A 207 -0.13 -24.16 -8.63
N GLU A 208 -0.25 -25.38 -9.12
CA GLU A 208 -1.27 -25.77 -10.09
C GLU A 208 -2.68 -25.60 -9.53
N ARG A 209 -2.92 -26.05 -8.29
CA ARG A 209 -4.23 -25.91 -7.63
C ARG A 209 -4.63 -24.44 -7.51
N TYR A 210 -3.75 -23.59 -7.01
CA TYR A 210 -4.02 -22.15 -6.93
C TYR A 210 -4.17 -21.52 -8.31
N ASN A 211 -3.37 -21.94 -9.29
CA ASN A 211 -3.46 -21.41 -10.64
C ASN A 211 -4.78 -21.79 -11.33
N ARG A 212 -5.27 -23.03 -11.16
CA ARG A 212 -6.60 -23.44 -11.64
C ARG A 212 -7.73 -22.61 -11.03
N CYS A 213 -7.58 -22.16 -9.78
CA CYS A 213 -8.57 -21.33 -9.11
C CYS A 213 -8.47 -19.84 -9.48
N HIS A 214 -7.26 -19.33 -9.79
CA HIS A 214 -6.99 -17.90 -9.89
C HIS A 214 -6.55 -17.42 -11.28
N LEU A 215 -6.33 -18.34 -12.23
CA LEU A 215 -5.98 -18.10 -13.64
C LEU A 215 -4.79 -17.14 -13.85
N ALA A 216 -3.86 -17.12 -12.90
CA ALA A 216 -2.79 -16.11 -12.81
C ALA A 216 -1.71 -16.23 -13.92
N SER A 217 -1.68 -17.32 -14.70
CA SER A 217 -0.52 -17.61 -15.56
C SER A 217 -0.84 -18.21 -16.94
N GLU A 218 -2.07 -18.10 -17.43
CA GLU A 218 -2.44 -18.66 -18.75
C GLU A 218 -2.35 -17.67 -19.92
N ARG A 219 -2.51 -16.37 -19.64
CA ARG A 219 -2.56 -15.30 -20.64
C ARG A 219 -1.96 -14.02 -20.08
N GLU A 220 -1.38 -13.19 -20.95
CA GLU A 220 -0.96 -11.86 -20.53
C GLU A 220 -2.17 -10.94 -20.36
N LEU A 221 -2.07 -9.90 -19.52
CA LEU A 221 -3.16 -8.92 -19.37
C LEU A 221 -3.56 -8.32 -20.73
N SER A 222 -2.58 -8.12 -21.62
CA SER A 222 -2.73 -7.61 -22.99
C SER A 222 -3.62 -8.48 -23.88
N ASP A 223 -3.78 -9.76 -23.54
CA ASP A 223 -4.62 -10.70 -24.28
C ASP A 223 -6.12 -10.57 -23.92
N PHE A 224 -6.48 -9.86 -22.84
CA PHE A 224 -7.87 -9.72 -22.40
C PHE A 224 -8.54 -8.49 -23.05
N HIS A 225 -9.54 -8.75 -23.90
CA HIS A 225 -10.23 -7.74 -24.72
C HIS A 225 -10.78 -6.55 -23.90
N TYR A 226 -11.34 -6.79 -22.72
CA TYR A 226 -11.92 -5.74 -21.89
C TYR A 226 -10.97 -5.22 -20.79
N LEU A 227 -10.13 -6.09 -20.23
CA LEU A 227 -9.26 -5.71 -19.11
C LEU A 227 -8.06 -4.87 -19.57
N TRP A 228 -7.50 -5.15 -20.75
CA TRP A 228 -6.35 -4.38 -21.23
C TRP A 228 -6.69 -2.93 -21.56
N PRO A 229 -7.77 -2.61 -22.31
CA PRO A 229 -8.18 -1.23 -22.51
C PRO A 229 -8.54 -0.52 -21.21
N TYR A 230 -9.21 -1.21 -20.28
CA TYR A 230 -9.56 -0.66 -18.96
C TYR A 230 -8.31 -0.27 -18.15
N ALA A 231 -7.31 -1.15 -18.07
CA ALA A 231 -6.06 -0.85 -17.37
C ALA A 231 -5.32 0.35 -18.00
N ARG A 232 -5.33 0.45 -19.34
CA ARG A 232 -4.74 1.58 -20.06
C ARG A 232 -5.50 2.88 -19.84
N ASP A 233 -6.83 2.86 -19.85
CA ASP A 233 -7.67 4.02 -19.53
C ASP A 233 -7.36 4.57 -18.13
N LEU A 234 -7.33 3.70 -17.12
CA LEU A 234 -6.96 4.12 -15.76
C LEU A 234 -5.57 4.74 -15.73
N HIS A 235 -4.58 4.09 -16.33
CA HIS A 235 -3.20 4.57 -16.33
C HIS A 235 -3.00 5.85 -17.15
N GLN A 236 -3.91 6.25 -18.04
CA GLN A 236 -3.85 7.57 -18.68
C GLN A 236 -4.12 8.71 -17.69
N ARG A 237 -4.84 8.43 -16.59
CA ARG A 237 -5.17 9.41 -15.57
C ARG A 237 -3.93 9.71 -14.71
N PRO A 238 -3.62 10.99 -14.40
CA PRO A 238 -2.44 11.36 -13.62
C PRO A 238 -2.31 10.62 -12.29
N ALA A 239 -3.42 10.40 -11.58
CA ALA A 239 -3.44 9.72 -10.28
C ALA A 239 -2.91 8.29 -10.33
N PHE A 240 -3.08 7.57 -11.44
CA PHE A 240 -2.56 6.22 -11.64
C PHE A 240 -1.17 6.25 -12.27
N ARG A 241 -0.96 7.07 -13.31
CA ARG A 241 0.31 7.17 -14.03
C ARG A 241 1.46 7.55 -13.12
N GLU A 242 1.27 8.61 -12.34
CA GLU A 242 2.36 9.22 -11.56
C GLU A 242 2.59 8.50 -10.23
N THR A 243 1.68 7.59 -9.86
CA THR A 243 1.85 6.67 -8.71
C THR A 243 2.31 5.28 -9.14
N THR A 244 2.63 5.07 -10.42
CA THR A 244 3.18 3.82 -10.95
C THR A 244 4.64 4.02 -11.36
N LYS A 245 5.55 3.18 -10.86
CA LYS A 245 6.97 3.19 -11.23
C LYS A 245 7.32 1.95 -12.03
N GLY A 246 7.80 2.17 -13.26
CA GLY A 246 8.05 1.09 -14.22
C GLY A 246 6.79 0.71 -14.99
N ARG A 247 6.97 0.32 -16.26
CA ARG A 247 5.90 -0.21 -17.11
C ARG A 247 6.37 -1.55 -17.69
N PRO A 248 5.47 -2.54 -17.86
CA PRO A 248 5.81 -3.76 -18.58
C PRO A 248 6.35 -3.42 -19.98
N ALA A 249 7.29 -4.23 -20.48
CA ALA A 249 7.85 -4.04 -21.83
C ALA A 249 6.75 -4.07 -22.93
N THR A 250 5.65 -4.77 -22.68
CA THR A 250 4.49 -4.88 -23.58
C THR A 250 3.48 -3.74 -23.44
N TRP A 251 3.75 -2.72 -22.60
CA TRP A 251 2.77 -1.66 -22.32
C TRP A 251 2.35 -0.87 -23.56
N ASP A 252 3.31 -0.59 -24.44
CA ASP A 252 3.08 0.15 -25.68
C ASP A 252 2.81 -0.80 -26.88
N ALA A 253 2.70 -2.12 -26.64
CA ALA A 253 2.41 -3.08 -27.70
C ALA A 253 0.95 -2.94 -28.20
N PRO A 254 0.71 -3.09 -29.52
CA PRO A 254 -0.64 -3.09 -30.07
C PRO A 254 -1.52 -4.18 -29.43
N HIS A 255 -2.82 -3.92 -29.32
CA HIS A 255 -3.78 -4.94 -28.89
C HIS A 255 -3.81 -6.10 -29.88
N GLY A 256 -3.67 -7.32 -29.35
CA GLY A 256 -3.67 -8.54 -30.14
C GLY A 256 -2.28 -8.87 -30.67
N ARG A 257 -1.77 -10.05 -30.33
CA ARG A 257 -0.79 -10.71 -31.21
C ARG A 257 -1.44 -10.76 -32.59
N GLY A 258 -0.74 -10.35 -33.64
CA GLY A 258 -1.21 -10.53 -35.01
C GLY A 258 -1.49 -12.01 -35.29
N ARG A 259 -2.74 -12.43 -35.02
CA ARG A 259 -3.33 -13.71 -35.36
C ARG A 259 -4.78 -13.45 -35.76
#